data_AF-A0A7C5I0Z6-F1
#
_entry.id   AF-A0A7C5I0Z6-F1
#
_cell.length_a   1.000
_cell.length_b   1.000
_cell.length_c   1.000
_cell.angle_alpha   90.00
_cell.angle_beta   90.00
_cell.angle_gamma   90.00
#
_symmetry.space_group_name_H-M   'P 1'
#
loop_
_entity.id
_entity.type
_entity.pdbx_description
1 polymer ?
#
loop_
_entity_poly.entity_id
_entity_poly.type
_entity_poly.pdbx_seq_one_letter_code
_entity_poly.pdbx_strand_id
1 'polypeptide(L)' 'MRAKDRLKELIRDLPEDLKAEVYDFAHFLLIKRHREEIREWNLFSLRQALQGLEQEEELYTEADLKVRWQ' A
#
# COMPACT_ATOMS: atom_id res chain seq x y z
N MET A 1 19.83 13.65 20.95
CA MET A 1 18.46 13.32 21.41
C MET A 1 17.75 12.49 20.34
N ARG A 2 17.09 11.36 20.68
CA ARG A 2 16.43 10.52 19.67
C ARG A 2 15.13 11.18 19.20
N ALA A 3 14.68 10.86 17.98
CA ALA A 3 13.45 11.43 17.39
C ALA A 3 12.21 11.21 18.28
N LYS A 4 12.11 10.04 18.91
CA LYS A 4 11.05 9.72 19.88
C LYS A 4 11.00 10.71 21.05
N ASP A 5 12.15 11.07 21.58
CA ASP A 5 12.23 11.91 22.79
C ASP A 5 11.86 13.36 22.45
N ARG A 6 12.28 13.86 21.29
CA ARG A 6 11.86 15.17 20.75
C ARG A 6 10.34 15.25 20.53
N LEU A 7 9.74 14.20 19.98
CA LEU A 7 8.30 14.17 19.74
C LEU A 7 7.50 14.19 21.04
N LYS A 8 7.96 13.45 22.07
CA LYS A 8 7.32 13.45 23.39
C LYS A 8 7.34 14.83 24.05
N GLU A 9 8.46 15.53 23.98
CA GLU A 9 8.57 16.89 24.50
C GLU A 9 7.64 17.85 23.76
N LEU A 10 7.60 17.77 22.43
CA LEU A 10 6.71 18.59 21.61
C LEU A 10 5.23 18.35 21.98
N ILE A 11 4.80 17.09 22.02
CA ILE A 11 3.40 16.69 22.32
C ILE A 11 2.98 17.08 23.73
N ARG A 12 3.90 17.06 24.70
CA ARG A 12 3.56 17.35 26.11
C ARG A 12 2.92 18.72 26.28
N ASP A 13 3.41 19.72 25.56
CA ASP A 13 3.06 21.12 25.75
C ASP A 13 1.94 21.58 24.77
N LEU A 14 1.44 20.67 23.92
CA LEU A 14 0.33 20.93 22.99
C LEU A 14 -1.04 20.90 23.69
N PRO A 15 -2.01 21.72 23.23
CA PRO A 15 -3.43 21.55 23.51
C PRO A 15 -3.97 20.18 23.06
N GLU A 16 -5.01 19.67 23.75
CA GLU A 16 -5.50 18.30 23.55
C GLU A 16 -6.09 18.05 22.15
N ASP A 17 -6.75 19.06 21.58
CA ASP A 17 -7.24 19.08 20.20
C ASP A 17 -6.10 18.89 19.18
N LEU A 18 -4.98 19.58 19.39
CA LEU A 18 -3.81 19.45 18.51
C LEU A 18 -3.05 18.13 18.75
N LYS A 19 -3.09 17.54 19.96
CA LYS A 19 -2.54 16.20 20.19
C LYS A 19 -3.32 15.14 19.42
N ALA A 20 -4.64 15.28 19.32
CA ALA A 20 -5.48 14.38 18.52
C ALA A 20 -5.09 14.45 17.04
N GLU A 21 -4.89 15.65 16.50
CA GLU A 21 -4.44 15.83 15.10
C GLU A 21 -3.06 15.21 14.85
N VAL A 22 -2.11 15.36 15.79
CA VAL A 22 -0.79 14.71 15.71
C VAL A 22 -0.92 13.19 15.72
N TYR A 23 -1.82 12.64 16.55
CA TYR A 23 -2.10 11.22 16.58
C TYR A 23 -2.65 10.73 15.25
N ASP A 24 -3.65 11.41 14.70
CA ASP A 24 -4.29 11.04 13.44
C ASP A 24 -3.27 11.03 12.29
N PHE A 25 -2.40 12.04 12.24
CA PHE A 25 -1.35 12.11 11.23
C PHE A 25 -0.30 11.00 11.40
N ALA A 26 0.15 10.74 12.62
CA ALA A 26 1.09 9.63 12.89
C ALA A 26 0.49 8.27 12.50
N HIS A 27 -0.80 8.07 12.79
CA HIS A 27 -1.53 6.86 12.42
C HIS A 27 -1.69 6.74 10.90
N PHE A 28 -2.01 7.83 10.20
CA PHE A 28 -2.04 7.88 8.74
C PHE A 28 -0.71 7.46 8.12
N LEU A 29 0.42 7.96 8.64
CA LEU A 29 1.76 7.61 8.13
C LEU A 29 2.04 6.11 8.24
N LEU A 30 1.63 5.46 9.34
CA LEU A 30 1.76 4.01 9.52
C LEU A 30 0.94 3.24 8.49
N ILE A 31 -0.34 3.61 8.31
CA ILE A 31 -1.21 2.98 7.30
C ILE A 31 -0.63 3.18 5.90
N LYS A 32 -0.18 4.39 5.57
CA LYS A 32 0.39 4.71 4.27
C LYS A 32 1.58 3.81 3.97
N ARG A 33 2.50 3.67 4.92
CA ARG A 33 3.67 2.80 4.78
C ARG A 33 3.27 1.34 4.53
N HIS A 34 2.32 0.81 5.29
CA HIS A 34 1.86 -0.56 5.06
C HIS A 34 1.19 -0.75 3.69
N ARG A 35 0.43 0.24 3.21
CA ARG A 35 -0.13 0.20 1.85
C ARG A 35 0.96 0.22 0.78
N GLU A 36 2.00 1.01 0.97
CA GLU A 36 3.16 1.05 0.07
C GLU A 36 3.89 -0.30 0.06
N GLU A 37 4.15 -0.90 1.22
CA GLU A 37 4.74 -2.24 1.36
C GLU A 37 3.89 -3.31 0.65
N ILE A 38 2.57 -3.30 0.82
CA ILE A 38 1.65 -4.21 0.11
C ILE A 38 1.70 -3.98 -1.40
N ARG A 39 1.74 -2.73 -1.85
CA ARG A 39 1.79 -2.39 -3.28
C ARG A 39 3.09 -2.87 -3.91
N GLU A 40 4.22 -2.66 -3.24
CA GLU A 40 5.53 -3.13 -3.68
C GLU A 40 5.57 -4.66 -3.74
N TRP A 41 5.04 -5.33 -2.71
CA TRP A 41 4.91 -6.77 -2.68
C TRP A 41 4.07 -7.30 -3.84
N ASN A 42 2.87 -6.75 -4.06
CA ASN A 42 1.99 -7.17 -5.14
C ASN A 42 2.64 -7.01 -6.52
N LEU A 43 3.34 -5.90 -6.74
CA LEU A 43 4.04 -5.64 -8.00
C LEU A 43 5.19 -6.63 -8.21
N PHE A 44 5.96 -6.92 -7.16
CA PHE A 44 7.02 -7.91 -7.20
C PHE A 44 6.46 -9.31 -7.49
N SER A 45 5.47 -9.76 -6.72
CA SER A 45 4.86 -11.09 -6.88
C SER A 45 4.24 -11.28 -8.26
N LEU A 46 3.57 -10.27 -8.80
CA LEU A 46 2.99 -10.34 -10.15
C LEU A 46 4.09 -10.51 -11.22
N ARG A 47 5.17 -9.72 -11.15
CA ARG A 47 6.29 -9.86 -12.10
C ARG A 47 6.93 -11.24 -12.02
N GLN A 48 7.09 -11.78 -10.81
CA GLN A 48 7.64 -13.12 -10.61
C GLN A 48 6.69 -14.20 -11.17
N ALA A 49 5.38 -14.06 -10.99
CA ALA A 49 4.40 -15.01 -11.51
C ALA A 49 4.32 -15.00 -13.04
N LEU A 50 4.52 -13.84 -13.69
CA LEU A 50 4.51 -13.70 -15.15
C LEU A 50 5.85 -14.10 -15.79
N GLN A 51 6.93 -14.19 -15.01
CA GLN A 51 8.24 -14.54 -15.52
C GLN A 51 8.21 -15.96 -16.14
N GLY A 52 8.51 -16.04 -17.43
CA GLY A 52 8.47 -17.31 -18.19
C GLY A 52 7.19 -17.51 -19.01
N LEU A 53 6.13 -16.75 -18.73
CA LEU A 53 4.88 -16.76 -19.53
C LEU A 53 4.90 -15.73 -20.67
N GLU A 54 5.88 -14.83 -20.69
CA GLU A 54 5.98 -13.69 -21.62
C GLU A 54 6.10 -14.08 -23.11
N GLN A 55 6.54 -15.32 -23.38
CA GLN A 55 6.74 -15.85 -24.73
C GLN A 55 5.68 -16.90 -25.10
N GLU A 56 4.74 -17.18 -24.20
CA GLU A 56 3.63 -18.09 -24.49
C GLU A 56 2.67 -17.42 -25.48
N GLU A 57 2.17 -18.21 -26.42
CA GLU A 57 1.23 -17.74 -27.42
C GLU A 57 -0.14 -17.47 -26.78
N GLU A 58 -0.78 -16.37 -27.14
CA GLU A 58 -2.11 -16.03 -26.63
C GLU A 58 -3.16 -16.98 -27.23
N LEU A 59 -3.54 -18.01 -26.45
CA LEU A 59 -4.49 -19.03 -26.86
C LEU A 59 -5.96 -18.56 -26.84
N TYR A 60 -6.23 -17.45 -26.15
CA TYR A 60 -7.58 -16.92 -25.94
C TYR A 60 -7.58 -15.41 -26.11
N THR A 61 -8.70 -14.89 -26.57
CA THR A 61 -8.92 -13.47 -26.83
C THR A 61 -10.10 -12.96 -26.00
N GLU A 62 -10.27 -11.64 -25.95
CA GLU A 62 -11.43 -11.04 -25.29
C GLU A 62 -12.78 -11.51 -25.86
N ALA A 63 -12.80 -11.97 -27.12
CA ALA A 63 -14.02 -12.50 -27.74
C ALA A 63 -14.50 -13.80 -27.07
N ASP A 64 -13.59 -14.56 -26.46
CA ASP A 64 -13.87 -15.83 -25.78
C ASP A 64 -14.47 -15.62 -24.39
N LEU A 65 -14.32 -14.42 -23.82
CA LEU A 65 -14.91 -14.06 -22.51
C LEU A 65 -16.44 -13.84 -22.58
N LYS A 66 -17.01 -13.72 -23.79
CA LYS A 66 -18.45 -13.47 -23.98
C LYS A 66 -19.23 -14.78 -23.95
N VAL A 67 -20.17 -14.88 -23.01
CA VAL A 67 -21.11 -16.01 -22.95
C VAL A 67 -22.01 -15.99 -24.18
N ARG A 68 -21.99 -17.11 -24.93
CA ARG A 68 -22.94 -17.36 -26.01
C ARG A 68 -24.02 -18.31 -25.50
N TRP A 69 -25.26 -17.86 -25.52
CA TRP A 69 -26.41 -18.70 -25.24
C TRP A 69 -26.92 -19.29 -26.57
N GLN A 70 -27.10 -20.60 -26.62
CA GLN A 70 -27.79 -21.32 -27.71
C GLN A 70 -29.07 -21.95 -27.17
#